data_AF-A0A5K0ZW05-F1
#
_entry.id   AF-A0A5K0ZW05-F1
#
_cell.length_a   1.000
_cell.length_b   1.000
_cell.length_c   1.000
_cell.angle_alpha   90.00
_cell.angle_beta   90.00
_cell.angle_gamma   90.00
#
_symmetry.space_group_name_H-M   'P 1'
#
loop_
_entity.id
_entity.type
_entity.pdbx_description
1 polymer ?
#
loop_
_entity_poly.entity_id
_entity_poly.type
_entity_poly.pdbx_seq_one_letter_code
_entity_poly.pdbx_strand_id
1 'polypeptide(L)'
;SYPLVTDYLKSGIYKWAGDAYAFNEIPRHERGPYIELVTSPNNPDGFKREQVVEGNDGKLVYDLAYYWPQYSPIISSIDADIMLFTASKSTGHAGTRIG
;
A
#
# COMPACT_ATOMS: atom_id res chain seq x y z
N SER A 1 1.02 -4.16 10.94
CA SER A 1 0.82 -2.92 10.17
C SER A 1 2.15 -2.53 9.54
N TYR A 2 2.14 -1.75 8.47
CA TYR A 2 3.36 -1.35 7.77
C TYR A 2 4.42 -0.67 8.66
N PRO A 3 4.08 0.31 9.53
CA PRO A 3 5.07 0.98 10.39
C PRO A 3 5.89 0.00 11.24
N LEU A 4 5.21 -0.99 11.85
CA LEU A 4 5.87 -1.96 12.74
C LEU A 4 6.90 -2.81 12.01
N VAL A 5 6.60 -3.25 10.78
CA VAL A 5 7.51 -4.09 10.00
C VAL A 5 8.68 -3.28 9.46
N THR A 6 8.40 -2.06 8.97
CA THR A 6 9.46 -1.18 8.45
C THR A 6 10.44 -0.79 9.55
N ASP A 7 9.95 -0.49 10.75
CA ASP A 7 10.80 -0.11 11.88
C ASP A 7 11.52 -1.31 12.50
N TYR A 8 10.92 -2.50 12.47
CA TYR A 8 11.53 -3.71 13.02
C TYR A 8 12.80 -4.14 12.26
N LEU A 9 12.75 -4.10 10.92
CA LEU A 9 13.88 -4.53 10.08
C LEU A 9 15.10 -3.61 10.20
N LYS A 10 14.93 -2.37 10.73
CA LYS A 10 16.00 -1.37 10.95
C LYS A 10 16.99 -1.30 9.79
N SER A 11 16.48 -1.32 8.58
CA SER A 11 17.32 -1.30 7.39
C SER A 11 18.09 0.02 7.31
N GLY A 12 19.33 0.00 6.83
CA GLY A 12 20.04 1.24 6.48
C GLY A 12 19.58 1.87 5.15
N ILE A 13 18.63 1.22 4.45
CA ILE A 13 18.24 1.54 3.08
C ILE A 13 16.88 2.24 2.97
N TYR A 14 15.99 2.07 3.95
CA TYR A 14 14.69 2.74 4.03
C TYR A 14 14.30 3.00 5.50
N LYS A 15 13.40 3.97 5.69
CA LYS A 15 12.81 4.31 6.99
C LYS A 15 11.32 4.60 6.84
N TRP A 16 10.53 4.33 7.88
CA TRP A 16 9.13 4.75 7.91
C TRP A 16 9.06 6.29 7.93
N ALA A 17 8.33 6.86 6.96
CA ALA A 17 8.20 8.32 6.81
C ALA A 17 6.87 8.88 7.34
N GLY A 18 5.92 8.02 7.71
CA GLY A 18 4.61 8.45 8.23
C GLY A 18 3.51 8.47 7.18
N ASP A 19 2.58 9.40 7.35
CA ASP A 19 1.38 9.55 6.50
C ASP A 19 1.76 10.10 5.12
N ALA A 20 1.24 9.44 4.07
CA ALA A 20 1.43 9.85 2.68
C ALA A 20 0.83 11.23 2.40
N TYR A 21 -0.27 11.62 3.06
CA TYR A 21 -0.83 12.97 2.91
C TYR A 21 0.12 14.05 3.43
N ALA A 22 0.75 13.81 4.58
CA ALA A 22 1.72 14.74 5.15
C ALA A 22 3.00 14.84 4.30
N PHE A 23 3.33 13.80 3.53
CA PHE A 23 4.46 13.84 2.60
C PHE A 23 4.26 14.90 1.50
N ASN A 24 3.02 15.24 1.16
CA ASN A 24 2.74 16.31 0.22
C ASN A 24 2.98 17.72 0.77
N GLU A 25 3.11 17.88 2.09
CA GLU A 25 3.36 19.18 2.71
C GLU A 25 4.83 19.61 2.53
N ILE A 26 5.74 18.66 2.29
CA ILE A 26 7.14 18.94 1.98
C ILE A 26 7.22 19.51 0.55
N PRO A 27 7.93 20.62 0.30
CA PRO A 27 8.13 21.15 -1.04
C PRO A 27 8.73 20.09 -1.98
N ARG A 28 8.22 19.95 -3.21
CA ARG A 28 8.65 18.86 -4.13
C ARG A 28 10.16 18.78 -4.31
N HIS A 29 10.85 19.91 -4.39
CA HIS A 29 12.30 19.97 -4.57
C HIS A 29 13.10 19.53 -3.33
N GLU A 30 12.45 19.42 -2.17
CA GLU A 30 13.01 18.91 -0.92
C GLU A 30 12.55 17.48 -0.62
N ARG A 31 11.60 16.94 -1.41
CA ARG A 31 11.15 15.55 -1.25
C ARG A 31 12.24 14.60 -1.71
N GLY A 32 12.59 13.66 -0.83
CA GLY A 32 13.41 12.52 -1.20
C GLY A 32 12.61 11.43 -1.93
N PRO A 33 13.28 10.39 -2.44
CA PRO A 33 12.60 9.22 -2.99
C PRO A 33 11.73 8.55 -1.91
N TYR A 34 10.57 8.03 -2.31
CA TYR A 34 9.61 7.41 -1.41
C TYR A 34 9.01 6.13 -1.98
N ILE A 35 8.45 5.32 -1.09
CA ILE A 35 7.58 4.20 -1.43
C ILE A 35 6.23 4.47 -0.78
N GLU A 36 5.19 4.60 -1.58
CA GLU A 36 3.82 4.76 -1.10
C GLU A 36 3.12 3.40 -1.09
N LEU A 37 2.52 3.06 0.05
CA LEU A 37 1.78 1.82 0.25
C LEU A 37 0.28 2.12 0.14
N VAL A 38 -0.32 1.74 -0.99
CA VAL A 38 -1.73 2.01 -1.28
C VAL A 38 -2.54 0.75 -0.98
N THR A 39 -3.30 0.76 0.11
CA THR A 39 -4.16 -0.39 0.47
C THR A 39 -5.56 -0.17 -0.10
N SER A 40 -6.01 -1.02 -1.02
CA SER A 40 -7.28 -0.81 -1.74
C SER A 40 -8.00 -2.15 -2.01
N PRO A 41 -9.14 -2.43 -1.37
CA PRO A 41 -9.79 -1.67 -0.32
C PRO A 41 -8.93 -1.51 0.94
N ASN A 42 -9.03 -0.35 1.58
CA ASN A 42 -8.23 0.02 2.73
C ASN A 42 -8.67 -0.72 4.01
N ASN A 43 -7.73 -0.87 4.93
CA ASN A 43 -7.96 -1.42 6.26
C ASN A 43 -7.70 -0.30 7.29
N PRO A 44 -8.67 0.10 8.14
CA PRO A 44 -9.88 -0.65 8.49
C PRO A 44 -11.19 -0.23 7.79
N ASP A 45 -11.20 0.87 7.04
CA ASP A 45 -12.45 1.51 6.59
C ASP A 45 -13.11 0.85 5.36
N GLY A 46 -12.41 -0.01 4.63
CA GLY A 46 -12.91 -0.73 3.45
C GLY A 46 -13.08 0.14 2.20
N PHE A 47 -12.63 1.40 2.21
CA PHE A 47 -12.77 2.27 1.05
C PHE A 47 -11.67 2.01 0.02
N LYS A 48 -12.00 2.19 -1.26
CA LYS A 48 -10.99 2.20 -2.32
C LYS A 48 -10.04 3.37 -2.10
N ARG A 49 -8.75 3.14 -2.31
CA ARG A 49 -7.70 4.16 -2.27
C ARG A 49 -6.91 4.14 -3.58
N GLU A 50 -6.36 5.30 -3.89
CA GLU A 50 -5.42 5.55 -4.96
C GLU A 50 -4.19 6.25 -4.37
N GLN A 51 -3.14 6.43 -5.16
CA GLN A 51 -1.99 7.22 -4.72
C GLN A 51 -2.42 8.63 -4.30
N VAL A 52 -1.78 9.15 -3.26
CA VAL A 52 -2.03 10.51 -2.78
C VAL A 52 -0.80 11.39 -2.94
N VAL A 53 0.42 10.84 -2.94
CA VAL A 53 1.62 11.64 -3.13
C VAL A 53 1.70 12.09 -4.58
N GLU A 54 1.71 13.41 -4.79
CA GLU A 54 1.74 13.97 -6.14
C GLU A 54 3.15 13.92 -6.75
N GLY A 55 3.22 13.51 -8.01
CA GLY A 55 4.47 13.42 -8.78
C GLY A 55 4.80 11.98 -9.15
N ASN A 56 5.95 11.79 -9.82
CA ASN A 56 6.41 10.47 -10.29
C ASN A 56 7.77 10.07 -9.68
N ASP A 57 8.16 10.72 -8.59
CA ASP A 57 9.50 10.56 -7.99
C ASP A 57 9.57 9.38 -7.00
N GLY A 58 8.43 8.75 -6.71
CA GLY A 58 8.33 7.58 -5.83
C GLY A 58 7.91 6.29 -6.53
N LYS A 59 7.85 5.21 -5.75
CA LYS A 59 7.32 3.91 -6.17
C LYS A 59 6.02 3.61 -5.43
N LEU A 60 5.06 3.02 -6.14
CA LEU A 60 3.79 2.59 -5.58
C LEU A 60 3.80 1.09 -5.35
N VAL A 61 3.25 0.67 -4.21
CA VAL A 61 2.93 -0.72 -3.94
C VAL A 61 1.45 -0.79 -3.59
N TYR A 62 0.66 -1.41 -4.45
CA TYR A 62 -0.75 -1.63 -4.21
C TYR A 62 -0.96 -2.91 -3.42
N ASP A 63 -1.43 -2.80 -2.19
CA ASP A 63 -1.91 -3.92 -1.39
C ASP A 63 -3.39 -4.15 -1.69
N LEU A 64 -3.65 -5.20 -2.47
CA LEU A 64 -4.96 -5.61 -2.96
C LEU A 64 -5.47 -6.84 -2.23
N ALA A 65 -5.02 -7.08 -0.99
CA ALA A 65 -5.46 -8.23 -0.19
C ALA A 65 -6.99 -8.35 -0.12
N TYR A 66 -7.71 -7.22 -0.04
CA TYR A 66 -9.17 -7.18 0.03
C TYR A 66 -9.85 -6.90 -1.33
N TYR A 67 -9.13 -6.85 -2.45
CA TYR A 67 -9.74 -6.55 -3.78
C TYR A 67 -10.43 -7.79 -4.38
N TRP A 68 -11.42 -8.30 -3.66
CA TRP A 68 -12.24 -9.46 -4.02
C TRP A 68 -13.73 -9.11 -3.90
N PRO A 69 -14.63 -9.75 -4.69
CA PRO A 69 -16.06 -9.46 -4.68
C PRO A 69 -16.74 -9.53 -3.30
N GLN A 70 -16.20 -10.33 -2.37
CA GLN A 70 -16.71 -10.44 -1.00
C GLN A 70 -16.46 -9.20 -0.13
N TYR A 71 -15.57 -8.30 -0.52
CA TYR A 71 -15.23 -7.08 0.24
C TYR A 71 -15.55 -5.79 -0.52
N SER A 72 -15.50 -5.80 -1.86
CA SER A 72 -15.73 -4.61 -2.66
C SER A 72 -16.22 -4.95 -4.07
N PRO A 73 -17.13 -4.14 -4.67
CA PRO A 73 -17.47 -4.27 -6.08
C PRO A 73 -16.24 -4.10 -6.97
N ILE A 74 -16.08 -5.01 -7.92
CA ILE A 74 -15.03 -4.94 -8.95
C ILE A 74 -15.57 -4.07 -10.09
N ILE A 75 -15.18 -2.80 -10.07
CA ILE A 75 -15.64 -1.77 -11.03
C ILE A 75 -14.70 -1.71 -12.23
N SER A 76 -13.42 -2.03 -12.03
CA SER A 76 -12.38 -2.04 -13.05
C SER A 76 -11.25 -3.01 -12.66
N SER A 77 -10.44 -3.40 -13.64
CA SER A 77 -9.13 -3.98 -13.39
C SER A 77 -8.18 -2.91 -12.86
N ILE A 78 -7.30 -3.28 -11.93
CA ILE A 78 -6.21 -2.42 -11.47
C ILE A 78 -4.98 -2.77 -12.30
N ASP A 79 -4.30 -1.75 -12.81
CA ASP A 79 -3.06 -1.85 -13.58
C ASP A 79 -2.01 -0.98 -12.89
N ALA A 80 -1.17 -1.60 -12.08
CA ALA A 80 -0.12 -0.94 -11.31
C ALA A 80 1.17 -1.78 -11.35
N ASP A 81 2.32 -1.11 -11.26
CA ASP A 81 3.64 -1.74 -11.37
C ASP A 81 3.86 -2.87 -10.36
N ILE A 82 3.38 -2.69 -9.13
CA ILE A 82 3.49 -3.67 -8.04
C ILE A 82 2.12 -3.83 -7.38
N MET A 83 1.58 -5.04 -7.48
CA MET A 83 0.32 -5.44 -6.87
C MET A 83 0.53 -6.66 -5.97
N LEU A 84 0.04 -6.58 -4.73
CA LEU A 84 0.12 -7.65 -3.74
C LEU A 84 -1.26 -8.27 -3.51
N PHE A 85 -1.32 -9.60 -3.49
CA PHE A 85 -2.51 -10.37 -3.19
C PHE A 85 -2.23 -11.38 -2.07
N THR A 86 -3.26 -12.05 -1.53
CA THR A 86 -3.04 -13.13 -0.56
C THR A 86 -4.13 -14.19 -0.58
N ALA A 87 -3.74 -15.45 -0.38
CA ALA A 87 -4.65 -16.57 -0.14
C ALA A 87 -5.52 -16.36 1.11
N SER A 88 -4.98 -15.63 2.09
CA SER A 88 -5.60 -15.38 3.41
C SER A 88 -6.94 -14.67 3.31
N LYS A 89 -7.06 -13.73 2.38
CA LYS A 89 -8.24 -12.88 2.22
C LYS A 89 -9.06 -13.25 0.99
N SER A 90 -8.45 -13.89 -0.02
CA SER A 90 -9.20 -14.45 -1.14
C SER A 90 -10.03 -15.68 -0.74
N THR A 91 -9.41 -16.66 -0.07
CA THR A 91 -10.04 -17.97 0.22
C THR A 91 -10.11 -18.34 1.69
N GLY A 92 -9.61 -17.50 2.60
CA GLY A 92 -9.60 -17.76 4.05
C GLY A 92 -8.43 -18.63 4.55
N HIS A 93 -7.54 -19.09 3.67
CA HIS A 93 -6.41 -19.95 4.03
C HIS A 93 -5.21 -19.18 4.61
N ALA A 94 -5.44 -18.43 5.69
CA ALA A 94 -4.39 -17.64 6.34
C ALA A 94 -3.25 -18.50 6.93
N GLY A 95 -3.52 -19.77 7.23
CA GLY A 95 -2.52 -20.73 7.73
C GLY A 95 -1.46 -21.12 6.70
N THR A 96 -1.72 -20.97 5.40
CA THR A 96 -0.78 -21.37 4.35
C THR A 96 0.36 -20.37 4.17
N ARG A 97 0.18 -19.11 4.61
CA ARG A 97 1.21 -18.05 4.54
C ARG A 97 1.68 -17.75 3.11
N ILE A 98 0.76 -17.76 2.14
CA ILE A 98 1.02 -17.45 0.72
C ILE A 98 0.35 -16.13 0.32
N GLY A 99 1.08 -15.33 -0.45
CA GLY A 99 0.60 -14.16 -1.18
C GLY A 99 1.38 -13.95 -2.46
#